data_AF-W2S1M7-F1
#
_entry.id   AF-W2S1M7-F1
#
_cell.length_a   1.000
_cell.length_b   1.000
_cell.length_c   1.000
_cell.angle_alpha   90.00
_cell.angle_beta   90.00
_cell.angle_gamma   90.00
#
_symmetry.space_group_name_H-M   'P 1'
#
loop_
_entity.id
_entity.type
_entity.pdbx_description
1 polymer ?
#
loop_
_entity_poly.entity_id
_entity_poly.type
_entity_poly.pdbx_seq_one_letter_code
_entity_poly.pdbx_strand_id
1 'polypeptide(L)'
;MYSPRLWLAALLAAAANAQFASYDQDGHSISVNVPSDTASGSGQSIFFQITAPSGTSWTGFGQGSRMSGANMFIVYSDGNNNVTVSPRLGTGHVMPQYNSDAQITVLGGTGIQPDGSMVANVRCDSCLSWSGGSMEATDSSSNWIWAYSGGSSLDTTSTSASIRQHSSYGAFTLDLTQGTGGSSVNPFVSAVDTSNPSSTPSSGPSTPVASSDAGSSSGSNGTSSEISDNTIGLRRTHGIVMSVTFVLLFPLAALTLYLPFAKRVLLIHAPLQVIGIILMIVGLAAGVRLGKRIDELDAYHMIIGYIVVAVLILFQPLLGLFQHIYFRRNEARSIMGVVHQSLGRLMILLGIINGGLGFNITGPVGSRYVPRGAVIAYGVIAGLVALFYVAIVIFGKRSSSRSGTSSPANREKAHNRYWQTELQPRGNGASPERQHWQPHGQSHGRPTRTNSNRYTISGRGDGRP
;
A
#
# COMPACT_ATOMS: atom_id res chain seq x y z
N MET A 1 -52.68 -55.89 -42.22
CA MET A 1 -52.52 -54.46 -42.55
C MET A 1 -52.89 -53.65 -41.32
N TYR A 2 -52.09 -52.61 -41.03
CA TYR A 2 -52.14 -51.64 -39.90
C TYR A 2 -51.74 -52.16 -38.51
N SER A 3 -50.99 -51.45 -37.66
CA SER A 3 -49.89 -50.46 -37.74
C SER A 3 -49.57 -50.18 -36.25
N PRO A 4 -48.31 -50.15 -35.79
CA PRO A 4 -48.01 -49.75 -34.42
C PRO A 4 -47.98 -48.21 -34.37
N ARG A 5 -48.85 -47.59 -33.57
CA ARG A 5 -48.77 -46.15 -33.31
C ARG A 5 -47.93 -45.91 -32.06
N LEU A 6 -46.69 -45.54 -32.36
CA LEU A 6 -45.73 -44.79 -31.56
C LEU A 6 -46.37 -43.86 -30.52
N TRP A 7 -45.92 -43.98 -29.29
CA TRP A 7 -46.09 -42.96 -28.26
C TRP A 7 -45.12 -41.80 -28.57
N LEU A 8 -45.64 -40.64 -28.95
CA LEU A 8 -44.87 -39.40 -28.94
C LEU A 8 -44.71 -38.96 -27.48
N ALA A 9 -43.51 -39.06 -26.94
CA ALA A 9 -43.12 -38.28 -25.77
C ALA A 9 -42.80 -36.86 -26.25
N ALA A 10 -43.72 -35.91 -25.99
CA ALA A 10 -43.44 -34.50 -26.15
C ALA A 10 -42.58 -34.03 -24.96
N LEU A 11 -41.27 -33.89 -25.17
CA LEU A 11 -40.39 -33.13 -24.27
C LEU A 11 -40.75 -31.64 -24.40
N LEU A 12 -41.51 -31.11 -23.45
CA LEU A 12 -41.55 -29.67 -23.23
C LEU A 12 -40.18 -29.25 -22.67
N ALA A 13 -39.28 -28.78 -23.56
CA ALA A 13 -38.16 -27.97 -23.13
C ALA A 13 -38.72 -26.60 -22.73
N ALA A 14 -38.79 -26.33 -21.42
CA ALA A 14 -39.04 -24.97 -20.95
C ALA A 14 -37.87 -24.10 -21.45
N ALA A 15 -38.15 -23.15 -22.33
CA ALA A 15 -37.18 -22.14 -22.73
C ALA A 15 -36.91 -21.25 -21.51
N ALA A 16 -35.87 -21.57 -20.73
CA ALA A 16 -35.40 -20.69 -19.68
C ALA A 16 -34.90 -19.39 -20.33
N ASN A 17 -35.31 -18.23 -19.80
CA ASN A 17 -34.78 -16.95 -20.25
C ASN A 17 -33.28 -16.88 -19.95
N ALA A 18 -32.54 -16.06 -20.71
CA ALA A 18 -31.14 -15.79 -20.40
C ALA A 18 -31.02 -15.12 -19.02
N GLN A 19 -30.16 -15.67 -18.17
CA GLN A 19 -29.78 -15.09 -16.88
C GLN A 19 -28.35 -14.57 -16.93
N PHE A 20 -27.97 -13.70 -16.00
CA PHE A 20 -26.63 -13.10 -15.97
C PHE A 20 -25.99 -13.15 -14.58
N ALA A 21 -24.76 -13.64 -14.53
CA ALA A 21 -23.87 -13.44 -13.40
C ALA A 21 -23.09 -12.14 -13.65
N SER A 22 -23.21 -11.17 -12.74
CA SER A 22 -22.69 -9.82 -12.97
C SER A 22 -21.78 -9.33 -11.86
N TYR A 23 -20.84 -8.48 -12.24
CA TYR A 23 -19.97 -7.73 -11.33
C TYR A 23 -19.84 -6.29 -11.82
N ASP A 24 -19.86 -5.34 -10.90
CA ASP A 24 -19.64 -3.92 -11.17
C ASP A 24 -18.61 -3.34 -10.21
N GLN A 25 -17.69 -2.55 -10.75
CA GLN A 25 -16.82 -1.68 -9.97
C GLN A 25 -16.77 -0.29 -10.59
N ASP A 26 -17.42 0.68 -9.93
CA ASP A 26 -17.43 2.09 -10.35
C ASP A 26 -17.90 2.26 -11.81
N GLY A 27 -18.92 1.51 -12.24
CA GLY A 27 -19.48 1.55 -13.59
C GLY A 27 -18.68 0.76 -14.63
N HIS A 28 -17.56 0.14 -14.26
CA HIS A 28 -16.88 -0.85 -15.08
C HIS A 28 -17.48 -2.21 -14.73
N SER A 29 -18.31 -2.75 -15.62
CA SER A 29 -19.10 -3.95 -15.32
C SER A 29 -18.87 -5.06 -16.33
N ILE A 30 -19.09 -6.29 -15.86
CA ILE A 30 -19.23 -7.46 -16.71
C ILE A 30 -20.52 -8.20 -16.34
N SER A 31 -21.25 -8.67 -17.34
CA SER A 31 -22.40 -9.56 -17.18
C SER A 31 -22.21 -10.79 -18.06
N VAL A 32 -22.18 -11.97 -17.46
CA VAL A 32 -21.89 -13.25 -18.13
C VAL A 32 -23.15 -14.11 -18.17
N ASN A 33 -23.49 -14.60 -19.36
CA ASN A 33 -24.50 -15.62 -19.56
C ASN A 33 -23.85 -16.92 -20.04
N VAL A 34 -24.27 -18.02 -19.41
CA VAL A 34 -23.93 -19.38 -19.80
C VAL A 34 -25.19 -20.04 -20.38
N PRO A 35 -25.24 -20.27 -21.70
CA PRO A 35 -26.34 -20.98 -22.34
C PRO A 35 -26.60 -22.35 -21.74
N SER A 36 -27.86 -22.81 -21.79
CA SER A 36 -28.25 -24.09 -21.17
C SER A 36 -27.54 -25.32 -21.78
N ASP A 37 -27.21 -25.29 -23.07
CA ASP A 37 -26.44 -26.35 -23.74
C ASP A 37 -25.00 -26.40 -23.22
N THR A 38 -24.39 -25.24 -22.96
CA THR A 38 -23.04 -25.11 -22.41
C THR A 38 -22.98 -25.52 -20.94
N ALA A 39 -23.97 -25.10 -20.14
CA ALA A 39 -24.08 -25.53 -18.74
C ALA A 39 -24.33 -27.04 -18.59
N SER A 40 -24.97 -27.68 -19.57
CA SER A 40 -25.17 -29.15 -19.61
C SER A 40 -24.00 -29.92 -20.25
N GLY A 41 -22.93 -29.23 -20.67
CA GLY A 41 -21.72 -29.83 -21.24
C GLY A 41 -21.82 -30.21 -22.73
N SER A 42 -22.89 -29.81 -23.41
CA SER A 42 -23.09 -30.06 -24.85
C SER A 42 -22.67 -28.89 -25.76
N GLY A 43 -22.55 -27.69 -25.18
CA GLY A 43 -22.03 -26.47 -25.83
C GLY A 43 -20.69 -26.03 -25.26
N GLN A 44 -20.05 -25.05 -25.91
CA GLN A 44 -18.76 -24.46 -25.48
C GLN A 44 -18.77 -22.93 -25.40
N SER A 45 -19.91 -22.32 -25.72
CA SER A 45 -20.03 -20.88 -25.92
C SER A 45 -20.51 -20.21 -24.64
N ILE A 46 -19.85 -19.13 -24.24
CA ILE A 46 -20.41 -18.21 -23.24
C ILE A 46 -20.60 -16.83 -23.88
N PHE A 47 -21.47 -16.04 -23.26
CA PHE A 47 -21.75 -14.68 -23.68
C PHE A 47 -21.39 -13.73 -22.55
N PHE A 48 -20.74 -12.61 -22.87
CA PHE A 48 -20.51 -11.56 -21.89
C PHE A 48 -20.70 -10.16 -22.46
N GLN A 49 -21.21 -9.27 -21.63
CA GLN A 49 -21.26 -7.84 -21.90
C GLN A 49 -20.28 -7.15 -20.96
N ILE A 50 -19.41 -6.32 -21.53
CA ILE A 50 -18.54 -5.42 -20.77
C ILE A 50 -19.05 -4.00 -20.95
N THR A 51 -19.17 -3.25 -19.85
CA THR A 51 -19.46 -1.82 -19.90
C THR A 51 -18.39 -0.99 -19.19
N ALA A 52 -18.22 0.25 -19.64
CA ALA A 52 -17.36 1.22 -18.97
C ALA A 52 -17.89 2.65 -19.13
N PRO A 53 -17.70 3.52 -18.12
CA PRO A 53 -18.14 4.90 -18.18
C PRO A 53 -17.31 5.73 -19.17
N SER A 54 -17.83 6.91 -19.52
CA SER A 54 -17.09 7.89 -20.32
C SER A 54 -15.80 8.34 -19.62
N GLY A 55 -14.78 8.72 -20.40
CA GLY A 55 -13.45 9.05 -19.89
C GLY A 55 -12.54 7.84 -19.60
N THR A 56 -13.00 6.65 -19.96
CA THR A 56 -12.20 5.42 -19.92
C THR A 56 -11.36 5.28 -21.18
N SER A 57 -10.03 5.21 -21.02
CA SER A 57 -9.10 4.95 -22.12
C SER A 57 -9.24 3.51 -22.62
N TRP A 58 -9.23 2.57 -21.67
CA TRP A 58 -9.53 1.16 -21.90
C TRP A 58 -10.03 0.51 -20.61
N THR A 59 -10.91 -0.49 -20.73
CA THR A 59 -11.33 -1.39 -19.65
C THR A 59 -11.02 -2.83 -20.04
N GLY A 60 -10.90 -3.74 -19.08
CA GLY A 60 -10.74 -5.14 -19.37
C GLY A 60 -11.12 -6.05 -18.24
N PHE A 61 -11.61 -7.23 -18.61
CA PHE A 61 -11.94 -8.32 -17.72
C PHE A 61 -11.19 -9.57 -18.17
N GLY A 62 -10.78 -10.39 -17.22
CA GLY A 62 -10.06 -11.63 -17.53
C GLY A 62 -10.51 -12.80 -16.67
N GLN A 63 -10.54 -13.98 -17.28
CA GLN A 63 -10.76 -15.26 -16.62
C GLN A 63 -9.45 -15.70 -15.96
N GLY A 64 -9.49 -16.01 -14.67
CA GLY A 64 -8.34 -16.35 -13.84
C GLY A 64 -8.19 -15.44 -12.61
N SER A 65 -7.29 -15.81 -11.69
CA SER A 65 -7.10 -15.11 -10.41
C SER A 65 -6.04 -14.00 -10.44
N ARG A 66 -5.24 -13.93 -11.50
CA ARG A 66 -4.11 -12.99 -11.66
C ARG A 66 -3.82 -12.76 -13.14
N MET A 67 -3.00 -11.77 -13.45
CA MET A 67 -2.63 -11.43 -14.82
C MET A 67 -1.90 -12.58 -15.53
N SER A 68 -0.94 -13.22 -14.87
CA SER A 68 -0.21 -14.35 -15.46
C SER A 68 -1.11 -15.59 -15.63
N GLY A 69 -1.28 -16.02 -16.88
CA GLY A 69 -2.13 -17.13 -17.28
C GLY A 69 -3.58 -16.74 -17.56
N ALA A 70 -4.00 -15.49 -17.37
CA ALA A 70 -5.40 -15.10 -17.59
C ALA A 70 -5.77 -14.94 -19.06
N ASN A 71 -6.99 -15.36 -19.40
CA ASN A 71 -7.65 -15.05 -20.67
C ASN A 71 -8.36 -13.71 -20.55
N MET A 72 -7.91 -12.67 -21.25
CA MET A 72 -8.31 -11.29 -21.04
C MET A 72 -9.06 -10.71 -22.24
N PHE A 73 -10.04 -9.86 -21.98
CA PHE A 73 -10.81 -9.13 -22.99
C PHE A 73 -10.70 -7.64 -22.70
N ILE A 74 -9.96 -6.93 -23.55
CA ILE A 74 -9.72 -5.49 -23.41
C ILE A 74 -10.62 -4.73 -24.38
N VAL A 75 -11.32 -3.72 -23.89
CA VAL A 75 -12.28 -2.90 -24.64
C VAL A 75 -11.82 -1.44 -24.61
N TYR A 76 -11.77 -0.82 -25.79
CA TYR A 76 -11.47 0.60 -25.98
C TYR A 76 -12.18 1.14 -27.23
N SER A 77 -12.38 2.46 -27.31
CA SER A 77 -12.98 3.09 -28.49
C SER A 77 -12.16 2.84 -29.76
N ASP A 78 -12.86 2.61 -30.87
CA ASP A 78 -12.27 2.38 -32.18
C ASP A 78 -12.03 3.67 -32.99
N GLY A 79 -12.49 4.81 -32.47
CA GLY A 79 -12.44 6.13 -33.12
C GLY A 79 -13.63 6.46 -34.02
N ASN A 80 -14.58 5.53 -34.18
CA ASN A 80 -15.72 5.62 -35.09
C ASN A 80 -17.07 5.38 -34.37
N ASN A 81 -17.22 5.92 -33.16
CA ASN A 81 -18.39 5.71 -32.28
C ASN A 81 -18.68 4.23 -31.95
N ASN A 82 -17.68 3.38 -32.08
CA ASN A 82 -17.77 1.97 -31.76
C ASN A 82 -16.58 1.57 -30.86
N VAL A 83 -16.49 0.30 -30.49
CA VAL A 83 -15.42 -0.21 -29.63
C VAL A 83 -14.67 -1.36 -30.30
N THR A 84 -13.38 -1.42 -30.04
CA THR A 84 -12.51 -2.55 -30.32
C THR A 84 -12.50 -3.49 -29.12
N VAL A 85 -12.78 -4.78 -29.37
CA VAL A 85 -12.62 -5.85 -28.38
C VAL A 85 -11.37 -6.65 -28.73
N SER A 86 -10.40 -6.64 -27.84
CA SER A 86 -9.09 -7.26 -28.00
C SER A 86 -8.96 -8.44 -27.02
N PRO A 87 -9.05 -9.70 -27.50
CA PRO A 87 -8.71 -10.85 -26.69
C PRO A 87 -7.20 -10.94 -26.53
N ARG A 88 -6.73 -11.18 -25.32
CA ARG A 88 -5.31 -11.20 -24.96
C ARG A 88 -5.00 -12.31 -23.98
N LEU A 89 -3.74 -12.72 -23.97
CA LEU A 89 -3.22 -13.67 -22.99
C LEU A 89 -2.22 -12.98 -22.07
N GLY A 90 -2.43 -13.10 -20.77
CA GLY A 90 -1.45 -12.62 -19.79
C GLY A 90 -0.35 -13.65 -19.55
N THR A 91 0.91 -13.22 -19.62
CA THR A 91 2.10 -14.08 -19.46
C THR A 91 2.94 -13.70 -18.24
N GLY A 92 2.48 -12.73 -17.45
CA GLY A 92 3.19 -12.11 -16.34
C GLY A 92 2.75 -10.66 -16.18
N HIS A 93 3.48 -9.89 -15.38
CA HIS A 93 3.27 -8.45 -15.18
C HIS A 93 3.88 -7.61 -16.30
N VAL A 94 3.55 -7.97 -17.53
CA VAL A 94 3.95 -7.31 -18.77
C VAL A 94 2.71 -7.04 -19.61
N MET A 95 2.78 -6.07 -20.53
CA MET A 95 1.63 -5.76 -21.40
C MET A 95 1.16 -7.05 -22.11
N PRO A 96 -0.10 -7.48 -21.90
CA PRO A 96 -0.60 -8.70 -22.50
C PRO A 96 -0.74 -8.47 -24.01
N GLN A 97 -0.45 -9.50 -24.79
CA GLN A 97 -0.45 -9.43 -26.25
C GLN A 97 -1.74 -10.03 -26.82
N TYR A 98 -2.10 -9.60 -28.03
CA TYR A 98 -3.25 -10.16 -28.74
C TYR A 98 -3.15 -11.68 -28.83
N ASN A 99 -4.24 -12.37 -28.50
CA ASN A 99 -4.34 -13.82 -28.54
C ASN A 99 -5.14 -14.23 -29.78
N SER A 100 -4.46 -14.77 -30.80
CA SER A 100 -5.09 -15.26 -32.02
C SER A 100 -5.87 -16.56 -31.84
N ASP A 101 -5.61 -17.32 -30.77
CA ASP A 101 -6.30 -18.58 -30.51
C ASP A 101 -7.70 -18.35 -29.92
N ALA A 102 -7.96 -17.17 -29.37
CA ALA A 102 -9.25 -16.80 -28.82
C ALA A 102 -10.32 -16.69 -29.92
N GLN A 103 -11.36 -17.52 -29.81
CA GLN A 103 -12.50 -17.52 -30.71
C GLN A 103 -13.60 -16.64 -30.14
N ILE A 104 -13.56 -15.33 -30.47
CA ILE A 104 -14.59 -14.37 -30.06
C ILE A 104 -15.33 -13.79 -31.27
N THR A 105 -16.61 -13.48 -31.06
CA THR A 105 -17.43 -12.71 -32.01
C THR A 105 -18.05 -11.53 -31.29
N VAL A 106 -17.82 -10.31 -31.81
CA VAL A 106 -18.48 -9.10 -31.32
C VAL A 106 -19.92 -9.08 -31.85
N LEU A 107 -20.88 -8.89 -30.95
CA LEU A 107 -22.30 -9.00 -31.23
C LEU A 107 -22.97 -7.62 -31.34
N GLY A 108 -24.18 -7.61 -31.89
CA GLY A 108 -25.03 -6.41 -31.94
C GLY A 108 -25.30 -5.81 -30.57
N GLY A 109 -25.50 -4.48 -30.54
CA GLY A 109 -25.60 -3.70 -29.31
C GLY A 109 -24.24 -3.25 -28.73
N THR A 110 -23.14 -3.63 -29.37
CA THR A 110 -21.80 -3.09 -29.10
C THR A 110 -21.66 -1.69 -29.67
N GLY A 111 -21.04 -0.77 -28.93
CA GLY A 111 -20.76 0.58 -29.39
C GLY A 111 -20.48 1.57 -28.26
N ILE A 112 -20.37 2.85 -28.65
CA ILE A 112 -20.35 3.97 -27.71
C ILE A 112 -21.76 4.54 -27.60
N GLN A 113 -22.29 4.57 -26.38
CA GLN A 113 -23.64 5.04 -26.08
C GLN A 113 -23.72 6.58 -26.09
N PRO A 114 -24.93 7.18 -26.16
CA PRO A 114 -25.09 8.63 -26.19
C PRO A 114 -24.50 9.40 -24.99
N ASP A 115 -24.38 8.74 -23.83
CA ASP A 115 -23.73 9.27 -22.63
C ASP A 115 -22.19 9.12 -22.63
N GLY A 116 -21.64 8.58 -23.72
CA GLY A 116 -20.22 8.30 -23.90
C GLY A 116 -19.73 7.04 -23.22
N SER A 117 -20.61 6.22 -22.64
CA SER A 117 -20.22 4.91 -22.09
C SER A 117 -19.93 3.90 -23.21
N MET A 118 -19.01 2.98 -22.96
CA MET A 118 -18.69 1.88 -23.86
C MET A 118 -19.51 0.65 -23.48
N VAL A 119 -20.05 -0.05 -24.49
CA VAL A 119 -20.72 -1.35 -24.34
C VAL A 119 -20.11 -2.32 -25.35
N ALA A 120 -19.67 -3.49 -24.90
CA ALA A 120 -19.17 -4.56 -25.75
C ALA A 120 -19.90 -5.87 -25.44
N ASN A 121 -20.70 -6.35 -26.40
CA ASN A 121 -21.38 -7.64 -26.33
C ASN A 121 -20.55 -8.67 -27.09
N VAL A 122 -20.22 -9.79 -26.44
CA VAL A 122 -19.28 -10.75 -26.99
C VAL A 122 -19.82 -12.17 -26.81
N ARG A 123 -19.73 -12.96 -27.87
CA ARG A 123 -19.77 -14.43 -27.81
C ARG A 123 -18.35 -14.95 -27.79
N CYS A 124 -18.08 -15.93 -26.94
CA CYS A 124 -16.77 -16.58 -26.88
C CYS A 124 -16.92 -18.10 -26.89
N ASP A 125 -16.31 -18.73 -27.89
CA ASP A 125 -16.38 -20.18 -28.13
C ASP A 125 -15.14 -20.92 -27.58
N SER A 126 -14.13 -20.19 -27.09
CA SER A 126 -12.90 -20.73 -26.51
C SER A 126 -12.64 -20.27 -25.07
N CYS A 127 -13.70 -19.88 -24.35
CA CYS A 127 -13.57 -19.30 -23.00
C CYS A 127 -13.59 -20.33 -21.87
N LEU A 128 -13.98 -21.58 -22.14
CA LEU A 128 -13.95 -22.63 -21.12
C LEU A 128 -12.54 -23.25 -20.96
N SER A 129 -11.67 -23.10 -21.95
CA SER A 129 -10.28 -23.55 -21.89
C SER A 129 -9.38 -22.71 -22.80
N TRP A 130 -8.21 -22.32 -22.29
CA TRP A 130 -7.23 -21.52 -23.02
C TRP A 130 -5.80 -21.89 -22.61
N SER A 131 -4.80 -21.36 -23.34
CA SER A 131 -3.38 -21.52 -23.01
C SER A 131 -3.01 -20.73 -21.75
N GLY A 132 -3.32 -21.27 -20.57
CA GLY A 132 -3.09 -20.61 -19.29
C GLY A 132 -4.05 -21.04 -18.19
N GLY A 133 -5.18 -21.68 -18.54
CA GLY A 133 -6.17 -22.15 -17.59
C GLY A 133 -7.44 -22.70 -18.23
N SER A 134 -8.40 -23.00 -17.38
CA SER A 134 -9.75 -23.43 -17.75
C SER A 134 -10.77 -22.84 -16.79
N MET A 135 -12.04 -22.89 -17.18
CA MET A 135 -13.18 -22.47 -16.39
C MET A 135 -14.31 -23.45 -16.61
N GLU A 136 -14.94 -23.90 -15.53
CA GLU A 136 -16.13 -24.73 -15.61
C GLU A 136 -17.37 -23.84 -15.77
N ALA A 137 -18.24 -24.18 -16.71
CA ALA A 137 -19.44 -23.40 -17.03
C ALA A 137 -20.42 -23.27 -15.84
N THR A 138 -20.36 -24.21 -14.89
CA THR A 138 -21.21 -24.27 -13.70
C THR A 138 -20.45 -23.97 -12.40
N ASP A 139 -19.30 -23.30 -12.47
CA ASP A 139 -18.53 -22.92 -11.29
C ASP A 139 -19.28 -21.83 -10.49
N SER A 140 -19.63 -22.14 -9.24
CA SER A 140 -20.31 -21.20 -8.35
C SER A 140 -19.38 -20.14 -7.74
N SER A 141 -18.07 -20.24 -7.98
CA SER A 141 -17.07 -19.28 -7.51
C SER A 141 -15.93 -19.12 -8.53
N SER A 142 -16.30 -18.93 -9.79
CA SER A 142 -15.38 -18.71 -10.91
C SER A 142 -14.48 -17.50 -10.67
N ASN A 143 -13.16 -17.63 -10.87
CA ASN A 143 -12.19 -16.57 -10.61
C ASN A 143 -12.04 -15.61 -11.80
N TRP A 144 -12.10 -14.32 -11.53
CA TRP A 144 -11.95 -13.26 -12.52
C TRP A 144 -11.08 -12.12 -12.00
N ILE A 145 -10.51 -11.38 -12.95
CA ILE A 145 -9.81 -10.11 -12.72
C ILE A 145 -10.44 -9.02 -13.56
N TRP A 146 -10.33 -7.79 -13.09
CA TRP A 146 -10.73 -6.60 -13.84
C TRP A 146 -9.63 -5.55 -13.75
N ALA A 147 -9.55 -4.71 -14.77
CA ALA A 147 -8.65 -3.57 -14.79
C ALA A 147 -9.17 -2.47 -15.72
N TYR A 148 -8.86 -1.22 -15.40
CA TYR A 148 -9.13 -0.11 -16.31
C TYR A 148 -8.07 0.98 -16.23
N SER A 149 -7.94 1.75 -17.30
CA SER A 149 -7.20 3.00 -17.32
C SER A 149 -8.13 4.15 -17.70
N GLY A 150 -8.22 5.17 -16.84
CA GLY A 150 -8.81 6.44 -17.23
C GLY A 150 -7.87 7.23 -18.16
N GLY A 151 -8.41 8.18 -18.92
CA GLY A 151 -7.64 9.11 -19.74
C GLY A 151 -8.16 9.21 -21.18
N SER A 152 -7.31 9.72 -22.07
CA SER A 152 -7.62 9.85 -23.50
C SER A 152 -7.93 8.49 -24.12
N SER A 153 -8.92 8.49 -25.02
CA SER A 153 -9.28 7.33 -25.81
C SER A 153 -8.10 6.85 -26.67
N LEU A 154 -8.05 5.54 -26.96
CA LEU A 154 -7.11 4.96 -27.91
C LEU A 154 -7.50 5.23 -29.36
N ASP A 155 -8.79 5.36 -29.64
CA ASP A 155 -9.38 5.61 -30.96
C ASP A 155 -8.72 4.79 -32.08
N THR A 156 -8.76 3.46 -31.92
CA THR A 156 -8.13 2.54 -32.88
C THR A 156 -8.87 1.22 -33.00
N THR A 157 -9.00 0.73 -34.24
CA THR A 157 -9.55 -0.58 -34.58
C THR A 157 -8.56 -1.74 -34.37
N SER A 158 -7.29 -1.44 -34.07
CA SER A 158 -6.26 -2.46 -33.90
C SER A 158 -6.50 -3.26 -32.63
N THR A 159 -6.72 -4.57 -32.74
CA THR A 159 -6.81 -5.48 -31.57
C THR A 159 -5.46 -5.73 -30.89
N SER A 160 -4.35 -5.28 -31.48
CA SER A 160 -3.00 -5.40 -30.92
C SER A 160 -2.44 -4.05 -30.45
N ALA A 161 -3.29 -3.04 -30.24
CA ALA A 161 -2.87 -1.72 -29.83
C ALA A 161 -2.04 -1.74 -28.54
N SER A 162 -1.03 -0.87 -28.47
CA SER A 162 -0.26 -0.66 -27.25
C SER A 162 -1.12 0.00 -26.18
N ILE A 163 -1.23 -0.63 -25.00
CA ILE A 163 -1.99 -0.11 -23.86
C ILE A 163 -1.04 0.24 -22.73
N ARG A 164 -1.33 1.33 -22.03
CA ARG A 164 -0.62 1.67 -20.78
C ARG A 164 -1.09 0.76 -19.66
N GLN A 165 -0.24 0.59 -18.65
CA GLN A 165 -0.60 -0.13 -17.43
C GLN A 165 -1.87 0.49 -16.80
N HIS A 166 -2.75 -0.38 -16.29
CA HIS A 166 -4.01 0.02 -15.69
C HIS A 166 -3.83 0.99 -14.52
N SER A 167 -4.81 1.89 -14.39
CA SER A 167 -4.92 2.80 -13.26
C SER A 167 -5.59 2.16 -12.04
N SER A 168 -6.42 1.15 -12.25
CA SER A 168 -7.14 0.47 -11.20
C SER A 168 -7.38 -0.97 -11.64
N TYR A 169 -7.37 -1.89 -10.69
CA TYR A 169 -7.48 -3.31 -10.95
C TYR A 169 -7.90 -4.06 -9.70
N GLY A 170 -8.40 -5.27 -9.88
CA GLY A 170 -8.77 -6.15 -8.79
C GLY A 170 -9.06 -7.56 -9.27
N ALA A 171 -9.40 -8.41 -8.30
CA ALA A 171 -9.89 -9.76 -8.52
C ALA A 171 -11.26 -9.91 -7.85
N PHE A 172 -12.09 -10.77 -8.40
CA PHE A 172 -13.44 -11.07 -7.92
C PHE A 172 -13.82 -12.49 -8.31
N THR A 173 -14.92 -12.98 -7.74
CA THR A 173 -15.52 -14.25 -8.14
C THR A 173 -16.93 -14.04 -8.67
N LEU A 174 -17.33 -14.88 -9.63
CA LEU A 174 -18.69 -14.94 -10.16
C LEU A 174 -19.28 -16.33 -9.89
N ASP A 175 -20.53 -16.35 -9.45
CA ASP A 175 -21.34 -17.57 -9.44
C ASP A 175 -22.00 -17.73 -10.81
N LEU A 176 -21.38 -18.53 -11.68
CA LEU A 176 -21.86 -18.73 -13.05
C LEU A 176 -23.16 -19.52 -13.11
N THR A 177 -23.52 -20.25 -12.04
CA THR A 177 -24.80 -20.95 -11.95
C THR A 177 -25.97 -19.96 -11.96
N GLN A 178 -25.77 -18.75 -11.46
CA GLN A 178 -26.78 -17.66 -11.51
C GLN A 178 -26.89 -16.99 -12.88
N GLY A 179 -25.89 -17.21 -13.75
CA GLY A 179 -25.88 -16.72 -15.14
C GLY A 179 -26.36 -17.75 -16.15
N THR A 180 -26.91 -18.88 -15.72
CA THR A 180 -27.26 -19.98 -16.61
C THR A 180 -28.67 -19.83 -17.19
N GLY A 181 -28.81 -20.03 -18.50
CA GLY A 181 -30.12 -20.04 -19.15
C GLY A 181 -30.12 -19.46 -20.55
N GLY A 182 -31.21 -19.66 -21.27
CA GLY A 182 -31.37 -19.18 -22.64
C GLY A 182 -30.70 -20.07 -23.69
N SER A 183 -31.12 -19.84 -24.93
CA SER A 183 -30.55 -20.40 -26.16
C SER A 183 -30.36 -19.30 -27.22
N SER A 184 -30.30 -18.03 -26.79
CA SER A 184 -30.20 -16.88 -27.69
C SER A 184 -28.83 -16.82 -28.38
N VAL A 185 -28.83 -16.42 -29.65
CA VAL A 185 -27.61 -16.07 -30.40
C VAL A 185 -26.95 -14.78 -29.89
N ASN A 186 -27.71 -13.94 -29.18
CA ASN A 186 -27.23 -12.76 -28.46
C ASN A 186 -28.18 -12.48 -27.28
N PRO A 187 -27.81 -12.79 -26.03
CA PRO A 187 -28.69 -12.60 -24.89
C PRO A 187 -28.83 -11.13 -24.44
N PHE A 188 -28.00 -10.21 -24.97
CA PHE A 188 -27.94 -8.80 -24.52
C PHE A 188 -28.87 -7.86 -25.28
N VAL A 189 -29.41 -8.30 -26.42
CA VAL A 189 -30.43 -7.56 -27.17
C VAL A 189 -31.66 -8.46 -27.21
N SER A 190 -32.75 -8.02 -26.57
CA SER A 190 -34.00 -8.77 -26.60
C SER A 190 -34.37 -9.07 -28.05
N ALA A 191 -34.74 -10.32 -28.35
CA ALA A 191 -35.38 -10.67 -29.61
C ALA A 191 -36.70 -9.88 -29.73
N VAL A 192 -36.65 -8.76 -30.44
CA VAL A 192 -37.84 -8.22 -31.08
C VAL A 192 -38.13 -9.17 -32.24
N ASP A 193 -39.28 -9.85 -32.15
CA ASP A 193 -39.97 -10.74 -33.12
C ASP A 193 -40.14 -12.17 -32.57
N THR A 194 -41.31 -12.81 -32.50
CA THR A 194 -42.66 -12.56 -33.03
C THR A 194 -43.65 -13.46 -32.27
N SER A 195 -44.62 -12.89 -31.56
CA SER A 195 -45.93 -13.52 -31.35
C SER A 195 -46.95 -12.48 -30.86
N ASN A 196 -47.49 -11.73 -31.82
CA ASN A 196 -48.76 -11.04 -31.65
C ASN A 196 -49.86 -12.11 -31.52
N PRO A 197 -50.79 -11.95 -30.56
CA PRO A 197 -52.12 -11.57 -31.00
C PRO A 197 -52.68 -10.42 -30.15
N SER A 198 -53.04 -9.35 -30.85
CA SER A 198 -54.24 -8.53 -30.67
C SER A 198 -54.65 -8.15 -29.23
N SER A 199 -54.46 -6.88 -28.89
CA SER A 199 -55.56 -6.06 -28.37
C SER A 199 -55.26 -4.56 -28.56
N THR A 200 -56.30 -3.87 -29.01
CA THR A 200 -56.42 -2.50 -29.52
C THR A 200 -56.10 -1.38 -28.52
N PRO A 201 -55.82 -0.15 -29.01
CA PRO A 201 -55.30 0.97 -28.23
C PRO A 201 -56.41 1.80 -27.58
N SER A 202 -56.16 2.33 -26.38
CA SER A 202 -56.96 3.40 -25.78
C SER A 202 -56.06 4.54 -25.34
N SER A 203 -56.24 5.67 -26.01
CA SER A 203 -55.65 6.98 -25.77
C SER A 203 -56.04 7.56 -24.39
N GLY A 204 -55.14 8.32 -23.75
CA GLY A 204 -55.48 9.25 -22.66
C GLY A 204 -54.27 9.70 -21.84
N PRO A 205 -54.20 10.95 -21.35
CA PRO A 205 -53.06 11.83 -21.61
C PRO A 205 -52.16 12.13 -20.40
N SER A 206 -51.01 12.74 -20.73
CA SER A 206 -49.96 13.27 -19.87
C SER A 206 -50.42 14.31 -18.84
N THR A 207 -49.91 14.23 -17.62
CA THR A 207 -49.52 15.40 -16.79
C THR A 207 -48.34 15.05 -15.85
N PRO A 208 -47.41 15.97 -15.60
CA PRO A 208 -46.22 15.75 -14.77
C PRO A 208 -46.51 16.14 -13.31
N VAL A 209 -46.03 15.36 -12.36
CA VAL A 209 -46.02 15.78 -10.95
C VAL A 209 -44.67 15.45 -10.33
N ALA A 210 -43.94 16.51 -10.01
CA ALA A 210 -42.77 16.46 -9.15
C ALA A 210 -43.22 16.39 -7.70
N SER A 211 -42.60 15.49 -6.92
CA SER A 211 -42.44 15.68 -5.48
C SER A 211 -41.23 14.88 -4.98
N SER A 212 -40.56 15.53 -4.05
CA SER A 212 -39.23 15.28 -3.51
C SER A 212 -39.23 14.35 -2.30
N ASP A 213 -38.03 13.81 -2.07
CA ASP A 213 -37.42 13.39 -0.80
C ASP A 213 -37.71 12.02 -0.16
N ALA A 214 -36.61 11.26 -0.13
CA ALA A 214 -35.97 10.63 1.03
C ALA A 214 -36.75 9.59 1.85
N GLY A 215 -36.44 8.32 1.55
CA GLY A 215 -36.69 7.18 2.42
C GLY A 215 -35.60 6.13 2.23
N SER A 216 -34.42 6.41 2.81
CA SER A 216 -33.29 5.49 2.87
C SER A 216 -33.68 4.27 3.71
N SER A 217 -33.75 3.09 3.10
CA SER A 217 -33.70 1.81 3.82
C SER A 217 -32.81 0.84 3.06
N SER A 218 -31.61 0.69 3.62
CA SER A 218 -30.56 -0.25 3.27
C SER A 218 -31.04 -1.69 3.44
N GLY A 219 -31.33 -2.35 2.32
CA GLY A 219 -31.46 -3.81 2.23
C GLY A 219 -30.11 -4.43 1.89
N SER A 220 -29.32 -4.74 2.91
CA SER A 220 -28.12 -5.54 2.84
C SER A 220 -28.46 -7.01 2.54
N ASN A 221 -27.86 -7.59 1.50
CA ASN A 221 -27.47 -9.00 1.47
C ASN A 221 -26.50 -9.28 0.32
N GLY A 222 -25.35 -9.89 0.64
CA GLY A 222 -24.53 -10.61 -0.34
C GLY A 222 -23.04 -10.25 -0.38
N THR A 223 -22.29 -10.57 0.69
CA THR A 223 -20.92 -11.14 0.73
C THR A 223 -19.73 -10.54 -0.07
N SER A 224 -19.89 -9.62 -1.02
CA SER A 224 -18.80 -9.07 -1.86
C SER A 224 -18.18 -7.77 -1.31
N SER A 225 -18.94 -6.98 -0.54
CA SER A 225 -18.42 -5.78 0.13
C SER A 225 -17.42 -6.09 1.23
N GLU A 226 -17.58 -7.21 1.96
CA GLU A 226 -16.68 -7.53 3.08
C GLU A 226 -15.26 -7.91 2.63
N ILE A 227 -15.08 -8.57 1.48
CA ILE A 227 -13.74 -8.94 0.97
C ILE A 227 -13.01 -7.69 0.46
N SER A 228 -13.72 -6.81 -0.24
CA SER A 228 -13.19 -5.54 -0.76
C SER A 228 -12.82 -4.57 0.37
N ASP A 229 -13.63 -4.47 1.41
CA ASP A 229 -13.35 -3.60 2.56
C ASP A 229 -12.15 -4.12 3.37
N ASN A 230 -12.03 -5.44 3.54
CA ASN A 230 -10.90 -6.04 4.25
C ASN A 230 -9.56 -5.88 3.50
N THR A 231 -9.54 -5.91 2.16
CA THR A 231 -8.31 -5.68 1.39
C THR A 231 -7.87 -4.21 1.42
N ILE A 232 -8.82 -3.27 1.32
CA ILE A 232 -8.55 -1.84 1.48
C ILE A 232 -8.03 -1.54 2.88
N GLY A 233 -8.65 -2.14 3.91
CA GLY A 233 -8.21 -2.05 5.30
C GLY A 233 -6.76 -2.54 5.46
N LEU A 234 -6.45 -3.75 5.00
CA LEU A 234 -5.09 -4.30 5.07
C LEU A 234 -4.06 -3.42 4.35
N ARG A 235 -4.40 -2.88 3.18
CA ARG A 235 -3.52 -1.96 2.43
C ARG A 235 -3.24 -0.68 3.21
N ARG A 236 -4.27 -0.06 3.78
CA ARG A 236 -4.12 1.15 4.62
C ARG A 236 -3.29 0.85 5.87
N THR A 237 -3.59 -0.25 6.57
CA THR A 237 -2.84 -0.66 7.77
C THR A 237 -1.37 -0.89 7.46
N HIS A 238 -1.04 -1.67 6.42
CA HIS A 238 0.33 -1.89 5.98
C HIS A 238 1.04 -0.57 5.65
N GLY A 239 0.43 0.25 4.79
CA GLY A 239 1.01 1.52 4.35
C GLY A 239 1.27 2.50 5.51
N ILE A 240 0.31 2.67 6.42
CA ILE A 240 0.43 3.58 7.57
C ILE A 240 1.48 3.07 8.55
N VAL A 241 1.38 1.81 8.98
CA VAL A 241 2.28 1.24 10.00
C VAL A 241 3.72 1.22 9.50
N MET A 242 3.95 0.81 8.25
CA MET A 242 5.29 0.78 7.67
C MET A 242 5.85 2.19 7.44
N SER A 243 5.02 3.16 7.03
CA SER A 243 5.44 4.56 6.90
C SER A 243 5.84 5.16 8.23
N VAL A 244 5.00 5.03 9.27
CA VAL A 244 5.34 5.52 10.61
C VAL A 244 6.64 4.88 11.12
N THR A 245 6.82 3.59 10.88
CA THR A 245 7.99 2.85 11.36
C THR A 245 9.28 3.30 10.66
N PHE A 246 9.31 3.34 9.32
CA PHE A 246 10.52 3.63 8.56
C PHE A 246 10.80 5.12 8.35
N VAL A 247 9.76 5.95 8.23
CA VAL A 247 9.92 7.38 7.98
C VAL A 247 10.12 8.16 9.28
N LEU A 248 9.49 7.73 10.39
CA LEU A 248 9.56 8.46 11.65
C LEU A 248 10.37 7.69 12.71
N LEU A 249 9.92 6.50 13.07
CA LEU A 249 10.38 5.84 14.30
C LEU A 249 11.85 5.41 14.22
N PHE A 250 12.29 4.73 13.16
CA PHE A 250 13.69 4.31 13.02
C PHE A 250 14.68 5.48 12.88
N PRO A 251 14.42 6.51 12.04
CA PRO A 251 15.27 7.70 12.00
C PRO A 251 15.37 8.40 13.35
N LEU A 252 14.25 8.61 14.05
CA LEU A 252 14.23 9.24 15.37
C LEU A 252 14.98 8.40 16.41
N ALA A 253 14.75 7.08 16.44
CA ALA A 253 15.47 6.16 17.32
C ALA A 253 16.98 6.21 17.08
N ALA A 254 17.44 6.32 15.83
CA ALA A 254 18.85 6.49 15.51
C ALA A 254 19.41 7.85 15.96
N LEU A 255 18.62 8.92 15.91
CA LEU A 255 19.03 10.26 16.37
C LEU A 255 19.18 10.37 17.88
N THR A 256 18.56 9.48 18.67
CA THR A 256 18.74 9.47 20.14
C THR A 256 20.19 9.31 20.57
N LEU A 257 21.06 8.76 19.73
CA LEU A 257 22.51 8.62 19.97
C LEU A 257 23.25 9.96 20.02
N TYR A 258 22.62 11.05 19.59
CA TYR A 258 23.18 12.40 19.65
C TYR A 258 22.72 13.17 20.90
N LEU A 259 21.83 12.60 21.72
CA LEU A 259 21.38 13.23 22.96
C LEU A 259 22.49 13.20 24.03
N PRO A 260 22.72 14.27 24.81
CA PRO A 260 23.79 14.34 25.81
C PRO A 260 23.44 13.60 27.12
N PHE A 261 22.98 12.34 27.03
CA PHE A 261 22.55 11.53 28.16
C PHE A 261 23.29 10.18 28.22
N ALA A 262 23.88 9.83 29.37
CA ALA A 262 24.79 8.68 29.50
C ALA A 262 24.13 7.31 29.24
N LYS A 263 22.89 7.10 29.71
CA LYS A 263 22.15 5.82 29.56
C LYS A 263 21.20 5.80 28.37
N ARG A 264 21.36 6.71 27.40
CA ARG A 264 20.46 6.88 26.24
C ARG A 264 20.24 5.61 25.42
N VAL A 265 21.27 4.76 25.31
CA VAL A 265 21.18 3.52 24.51
C VAL A 265 20.20 2.54 25.15
N LEU A 266 20.32 2.29 26.45
CA LEU A 266 19.47 1.32 27.16
C LEU A 266 18.07 1.87 27.46
N LEU A 267 17.97 3.17 27.78
CA LEU A 267 16.71 3.77 28.25
C LEU A 267 15.84 4.36 27.15
N ILE A 268 16.42 4.70 25.98
CA ILE A 268 15.68 5.39 24.91
C ILE A 268 15.83 4.64 23.59
N HIS A 269 17.06 4.44 23.12
CA HIS A 269 17.30 3.81 21.82
C HIS A 269 16.75 2.38 21.76
N ALA A 270 17.15 1.50 22.69
CA ALA A 270 16.75 0.10 22.67
C ALA A 270 15.22 -0.08 22.80
N PRO A 271 14.50 0.59 23.72
CA PRO A 271 13.05 0.50 23.76
C PRO A 271 12.36 0.98 22.48
N LEU A 272 12.80 2.10 21.89
CA LEU A 272 12.24 2.58 20.62
C LEU A 272 12.53 1.62 19.45
N GLN A 273 13.70 0.98 19.44
CA GLN A 273 14.02 -0.06 18.44
C GLN A 273 13.13 -1.29 18.60
N VAL A 274 12.89 -1.75 19.82
CA VAL A 274 11.97 -2.89 20.07
C VAL A 274 10.56 -2.56 19.60
N ILE A 275 10.03 -1.38 19.94
CA ILE A 275 8.72 -0.93 19.46
C ILE A 275 8.69 -0.86 17.93
N GLY A 276 9.73 -0.30 17.31
CA GLY A 276 9.85 -0.23 15.85
C GLY A 276 9.90 -1.59 15.18
N ILE A 277 10.61 -2.56 15.76
CA ILE A 277 10.64 -3.94 15.24
C ILE A 277 9.26 -4.59 15.34
N ILE A 278 8.54 -4.42 16.45
CA ILE A 278 7.17 -4.95 16.60
C ILE A 278 6.25 -4.37 15.53
N LEU A 279 6.24 -3.05 15.36
CA LEU A 279 5.42 -2.40 14.35
C LEU A 279 5.81 -2.82 12.92
N MET A 280 7.11 -2.97 12.65
CA MET A 280 7.60 -3.49 11.37
C MET A 280 7.08 -4.91 11.08
N ILE A 281 7.08 -5.80 12.07
CA ILE A 281 6.54 -7.16 11.92
C ILE A 281 5.03 -7.13 11.66
N VAL A 282 4.27 -6.30 12.39
CA VAL A 282 2.83 -6.13 12.18
C VAL A 282 2.55 -5.59 10.77
N GLY A 283 3.29 -4.59 10.33
CA GLY A 283 3.20 -4.02 8.98
C GLY A 283 3.53 -5.06 7.91
N LEU A 284 4.61 -5.84 8.09
CA LEU A 284 4.97 -6.93 7.18
C LEU A 284 3.86 -8.00 7.11
N ALA A 285 3.31 -8.42 8.25
CA ALA A 285 2.23 -9.42 8.29
C ALA A 285 0.98 -8.95 7.54
N ALA A 286 0.59 -7.67 7.71
CA ALA A 286 -0.50 -7.07 6.95
C ALA A 286 -0.20 -7.05 5.44
N GLY A 287 1.04 -6.71 5.05
CA GLY A 287 1.49 -6.70 3.66
C GLY A 287 1.48 -8.08 3.00
N VAL A 288 2.00 -9.11 3.69
CA VAL A 288 1.97 -10.51 3.20
C VAL A 288 0.54 -11.02 3.06
N ARG A 289 -0.34 -10.71 4.02
CA ARG A 289 -1.76 -11.09 3.94
C ARG A 289 -2.47 -10.39 2.79
N LEU A 290 -2.13 -9.13 2.51
CA LEU A 290 -2.63 -8.42 1.34
C LEU A 290 -2.11 -9.07 0.06
N GLY A 291 -0.80 -9.28 -0.06
CA GLY A 291 -0.18 -9.89 -1.24
C GLY A 291 -0.77 -11.26 -1.58
N LYS A 292 -1.05 -12.10 -0.57
CA LYS A 292 -1.77 -13.37 -0.76
C LYS A 292 -3.19 -13.22 -1.31
N ARG A 293 -3.87 -12.10 -1.02
CA ARG A 293 -5.25 -11.85 -1.49
C ARG A 293 -5.30 -11.29 -2.90
N ILE A 294 -4.29 -10.52 -3.29
CA ILE A 294 -4.16 -9.99 -4.65
C ILE A 294 -3.24 -10.85 -5.53
N ASP A 295 -2.83 -12.01 -5.03
CA ASP A 295 -1.90 -12.95 -5.66
C ASP A 295 -0.60 -12.30 -6.18
N GLU A 296 -0.08 -11.37 -5.38
CA GLU A 296 1.09 -10.54 -5.69
C GLU A 296 2.08 -10.59 -4.50
N LEU A 297 3.08 -11.45 -4.58
CA LEU A 297 4.08 -11.65 -3.51
C LEU A 297 5.53 -11.42 -3.97
N ASP A 298 5.73 -11.24 -5.27
CA ASP A 298 7.03 -11.21 -5.94
C ASP A 298 7.32 -9.88 -6.66
N ALA A 299 6.44 -8.88 -6.54
CA ALA A 299 6.76 -7.55 -7.04
C ALA A 299 7.98 -6.95 -6.31
N TYR A 300 8.68 -6.03 -6.97
CA TYR A 300 9.92 -5.43 -6.46
C TYR A 300 9.77 -4.84 -5.04
N HIS A 301 8.62 -4.24 -4.73
CA HIS A 301 8.33 -3.68 -3.41
C HIS A 301 8.32 -4.75 -2.31
N MET A 302 7.78 -5.93 -2.62
CA MET A 302 7.67 -7.06 -1.69
C MET A 302 9.04 -7.67 -1.47
N ILE A 303 9.78 -7.96 -2.55
CA ILE A 303 11.11 -8.56 -2.47
C ILE A 303 12.07 -7.65 -1.67
N ILE A 304 12.13 -6.35 -2.01
CA ILE A 304 12.96 -5.39 -1.28
C ILE A 304 12.52 -5.31 0.18
N GLY A 305 11.21 -5.27 0.43
CA GLY A 305 10.64 -5.27 1.77
C GLY A 305 11.06 -6.46 2.61
N TYR A 306 10.99 -7.68 2.06
CA TYR A 306 11.41 -8.90 2.75
C TYR A 306 12.89 -8.88 3.11
N ILE A 307 13.76 -8.45 2.18
CA ILE A 307 15.20 -8.35 2.42
C ILE A 307 15.48 -7.32 3.52
N VAL A 308 14.91 -6.12 3.44
CA VAL A 308 15.13 -5.06 4.44
C VAL A 308 14.67 -5.52 5.82
N VAL A 309 13.47 -6.09 5.94
CA VAL A 309 12.94 -6.55 7.22
C VAL A 309 13.76 -7.71 7.79
N ALA A 310 14.13 -8.69 6.96
CA ALA A 310 14.98 -9.80 7.41
C ALA A 310 16.33 -9.30 7.94
N VAL A 311 16.95 -8.33 7.25
CA VAL A 311 18.22 -7.76 7.69
C VAL A 311 18.08 -6.99 9.02
N LEU A 312 17.01 -6.22 9.16
CA LEU A 312 16.72 -5.44 10.36
C LEU A 312 16.31 -6.30 11.57
N ILE A 313 15.69 -7.46 11.37
CA ILE A 313 15.31 -8.36 12.46
C ILE A 313 16.50 -9.22 12.91
N LEU A 314 17.26 -9.77 11.96
CA LEU A 314 18.29 -10.76 12.29
C LEU A 314 19.63 -10.10 12.63
N PHE A 315 20.12 -9.20 11.78
CA PHE A 315 21.50 -8.72 11.90
C PHE A 315 21.61 -7.46 12.78
N GLN A 316 20.70 -6.49 12.63
CA GLN A 316 20.82 -5.22 13.36
C GLN A 316 20.83 -5.38 14.90
N PRO A 317 19.94 -6.17 15.54
CA PRO A 317 19.94 -6.35 16.99
C PRO A 317 21.18 -7.08 17.49
N LEU A 318 21.65 -8.10 16.75
CA LEU A 318 22.88 -8.84 17.09
C LEU A 318 24.11 -7.93 17.05
N LEU A 319 24.27 -7.16 15.98
CA LEU A 319 25.38 -6.21 15.84
C LEU A 319 25.33 -5.13 16.93
N GLY A 320 24.14 -4.62 17.25
CA GLY A 320 23.92 -3.64 18.31
C GLY A 320 24.26 -4.19 19.70
N LEU A 321 23.86 -5.43 20.00
CA LEU A 321 24.16 -6.11 21.25
C LEU A 321 25.66 -6.35 21.41
N PHE A 322 26.34 -6.87 20.38
CA PHE A 322 27.78 -7.08 20.41
C PHE A 322 28.55 -5.77 20.59
N GLN A 323 28.13 -4.70 19.91
CA GLN A 323 28.71 -3.37 20.14
C GLN A 323 28.47 -2.88 21.57
N HIS A 324 27.29 -3.11 22.15
CA HIS A 324 27.01 -2.69 23.52
C HIS A 324 27.88 -3.44 24.54
N ILE A 325 28.01 -4.77 24.39
CA ILE A 325 28.86 -5.60 25.26
C ILE A 325 30.32 -5.18 25.14
N TYR A 326 30.80 -4.95 23.91
CA TYR A 326 32.17 -4.49 23.67
C TYR A 326 32.42 -3.11 24.28
N PHE A 327 31.52 -2.15 24.07
CA PHE A 327 31.65 -0.81 24.62
C PHE A 327 31.69 -0.81 26.16
N ARG A 328 30.91 -1.68 26.81
CA ARG A 328 30.95 -1.83 28.28
C ARG A 328 32.28 -2.38 28.82
N ARG A 329 33.05 -3.09 28.01
CA ARG A 329 34.34 -3.68 28.41
C ARG A 329 35.53 -2.80 28.06
N ASN A 330 35.47 -2.13 26.91
CA ASN A 330 36.62 -1.46 26.30
C ASN A 330 36.46 0.06 26.20
N GLU A 331 35.29 0.61 26.56
CA GLU A 331 34.94 2.05 26.45
C GLU A 331 35.15 2.65 25.04
N ALA A 332 35.21 1.79 24.03
CA ALA A 332 35.53 2.16 22.65
C ALA A 332 34.51 1.58 21.65
N ARG A 333 34.46 2.17 20.44
CA ARG A 333 33.66 1.66 19.34
C ARG A 333 34.33 0.46 18.69
N SER A 334 33.61 -0.63 18.49
CA SER A 334 34.07 -1.79 17.72
C SER A 334 33.77 -1.64 16.23
N ILE A 335 34.40 -2.48 15.41
CA ILE A 335 34.06 -2.62 13.99
C ILE A 335 32.57 -2.99 13.82
N MET A 336 32.05 -3.86 14.68
CA MET A 336 30.63 -4.24 14.67
C MET A 336 29.70 -3.05 14.93
N GLY A 337 30.13 -2.09 15.75
CA GLY A 337 29.41 -0.84 15.96
C GLY A 337 29.39 0.06 14.73
N VAL A 338 30.49 0.11 13.98
CA VAL A 338 30.55 0.85 12.70
C VAL A 338 29.65 0.18 11.66
N VAL A 339 29.71 -1.15 11.56
CA VAL A 339 28.86 -1.93 10.65
C VAL A 339 27.38 -1.78 11.03
N HIS A 340 27.01 -1.91 12.30
CA HIS A 340 25.67 -1.67 12.82
C HIS A 340 25.14 -0.30 12.38
N GLN A 341 25.92 0.76 12.62
CA GLN A 341 25.55 2.14 12.29
C GLN A 341 25.39 2.36 10.78
N SER A 342 26.34 1.91 9.97
CA SER A 342 26.31 2.09 8.51
C SER A 342 25.20 1.27 7.86
N LEU A 343 25.05 0.01 8.27
CA LEU A 343 24.00 -0.88 7.77
C LEU A 343 22.61 -0.36 8.17
N GLY A 344 22.44 0.15 9.39
CA GLY A 344 21.16 0.72 9.83
C GLY A 344 20.74 1.92 8.98
N ARG A 345 21.69 2.81 8.66
CA ARG A 345 21.44 3.95 7.75
C ARG A 345 21.03 3.50 6.34
N LEU A 346 21.73 2.51 5.80
CA LEU A 346 21.40 1.94 4.50
C LEU A 346 19.99 1.34 4.49
N MET A 347 19.64 0.53 5.49
CA MET A 347 18.33 -0.11 5.58
C MET A 347 17.18 0.88 5.80
N ILE A 348 17.40 1.96 6.57
CA ILE A 348 16.43 3.05 6.69
C ILE A 348 16.18 3.71 5.33
N LEU A 349 17.24 4.04 4.59
CA LEU A 349 17.12 4.65 3.27
C LEU A 349 16.39 3.73 2.29
N LEU A 350 16.77 2.46 2.23
CA LEU A 350 16.10 1.46 1.39
C LEU A 350 14.63 1.28 1.78
N GLY A 351 14.30 1.29 3.08
CA GLY A 351 12.91 1.20 3.54
C GLY A 351 12.06 2.41 3.14
N ILE A 352 12.61 3.62 3.17
CA ILE A 352 11.92 4.83 2.70
C ILE A 352 11.70 4.78 1.18
N ILE A 353 12.73 4.40 0.40
CA ILE A 353 12.58 4.21 -1.05
C ILE A 353 11.53 3.13 -1.33
N ASN A 354 11.55 2.02 -0.59
CA ASN A 354 10.60 0.94 -0.73
C ASN A 354 9.16 1.38 -0.42
N GLY A 355 8.95 2.25 0.58
CA GLY A 355 7.64 2.83 0.85
C GLY A 355 7.10 3.65 -0.33
N GLY A 356 7.94 4.45 -0.97
CA GLY A 356 7.58 5.16 -2.21
C GLY A 356 7.23 4.22 -3.36
N LEU A 357 8.02 3.16 -3.54
CA LEU A 357 7.76 2.08 -4.50
C LEU A 357 6.42 1.36 -4.26
N GLY A 358 5.99 1.26 -3.00
CA GLY A 358 4.69 0.69 -2.61
C GLY A 358 3.50 1.48 -3.16
N PHE A 359 3.59 2.80 -3.22
CA PHE A 359 2.57 3.62 -3.90
C PHE A 359 2.57 3.37 -5.41
N ASN A 360 3.75 3.24 -6.02
CA ASN A 360 3.88 3.03 -7.47
C ASN A 360 3.24 1.72 -7.94
N ILE A 361 3.43 0.61 -7.21
CA ILE A 361 2.80 -0.67 -7.57
C ILE A 361 1.29 -0.70 -7.30
N THR A 362 0.78 0.18 -6.43
CA THR A 362 -0.63 0.17 -6.03
C THR A 362 -1.51 0.80 -7.11
N GLY A 363 -0.99 1.78 -7.84
CA GLY A 363 -1.73 2.47 -8.90
C GLY A 363 -1.29 3.94 -9.04
N PRO A 364 -1.90 4.68 -9.99
CA PRO A 364 -1.58 6.07 -10.23
C PRO A 364 -2.09 6.96 -9.11
N VAL A 365 -1.38 8.08 -8.95
CA VAL A 365 -1.63 9.08 -7.92
C VAL A 365 -2.99 9.77 -8.14
N GLY A 366 -3.88 9.61 -7.17
CA GLY A 366 -5.26 10.12 -7.20
C GLY A 366 -6.31 9.03 -7.39
N SER A 367 -5.92 7.77 -7.56
CA SER A 367 -6.82 6.62 -7.48
C SER A 367 -7.40 6.43 -6.08
N ARG A 368 -8.48 5.63 -5.97
CA ARG A 368 -9.09 5.23 -4.69
C ARG A 368 -8.08 4.59 -3.72
N TYR A 369 -7.08 3.90 -4.26
CA TYR A 369 -6.05 3.20 -3.48
C TYR A 369 -4.81 4.05 -3.18
N VAL A 370 -4.53 5.08 -3.99
CA VAL A 370 -3.41 6.01 -3.81
C VAL A 370 -3.91 7.46 -3.79
N PRO A 371 -4.51 7.92 -2.67
CA PRO A 371 -4.95 9.31 -2.55
C PRO A 371 -3.77 10.27 -2.72
N ARG A 372 -3.94 11.34 -3.51
CA ARG A 372 -2.87 12.34 -3.76
C ARG A 372 -2.30 12.90 -2.46
N GLY A 373 -3.18 13.18 -1.49
CA GLY A 373 -2.79 13.67 -0.17
C GLY A 373 -1.88 12.71 0.59
N ALA A 374 -2.07 11.39 0.47
CA ALA A 374 -1.22 10.41 1.15
C ALA A 374 0.22 10.40 0.58
N VAL A 375 0.36 10.49 -0.74
CA VAL A 375 1.67 10.55 -1.40
C VAL A 375 2.40 11.84 -1.06
N ILE A 376 1.70 12.98 -1.10
CA ILE A 376 2.25 14.29 -0.72
C ILE A 376 2.69 14.27 0.75
N ALA A 377 1.83 13.81 1.66
CA ALA A 377 2.15 13.73 3.08
C ALA A 377 3.37 12.84 3.33
N TYR A 378 3.44 11.66 2.70
CA TYR A 378 4.58 10.76 2.80
C TYR A 378 5.87 11.44 2.35
N GLY A 379 5.87 12.05 1.16
CA GLY A 379 7.05 12.70 0.57
C GLY A 379 7.54 13.89 1.39
N VAL A 380 6.62 14.76 1.85
CA VAL A 380 6.97 15.94 2.67
C VAL A 380 7.55 15.50 4.02
N ILE A 381 6.89 14.57 4.71
CA ILE A 381 7.36 14.09 6.02
C ILE A 381 8.73 13.40 5.87
N ALA A 382 8.89 12.53 4.87
CA ALA A 382 10.17 11.85 4.61
C ALA A 382 11.29 12.85 4.30
N GLY A 383 11.02 13.86 3.47
CA GLY A 383 11.98 14.92 3.15
C GLY A 383 12.40 15.72 4.39
N LEU A 384 11.44 16.18 5.20
CA LEU A 384 11.73 16.95 6.42
C LEU A 384 12.53 16.14 7.44
N VAL A 385 12.17 14.88 7.67
CA VAL A 385 12.89 13.99 8.59
C VAL A 385 14.29 13.70 8.08
N ALA A 386 14.46 13.45 6.78
CA ALA A 386 15.78 13.23 6.18
C ALA A 386 16.67 14.46 6.33
N LEU A 387 16.15 15.67 6.06
CA LEU A 387 16.87 16.93 6.25
C LEU A 387 17.29 17.13 7.71
N PHE A 388 16.35 16.92 8.65
CA PHE A 388 16.62 17.01 10.08
C PHE A 388 17.67 15.99 10.53
N TYR A 389 17.57 14.75 10.05
CA TYR A 389 18.51 13.68 10.35
C TYR A 389 19.93 14.06 9.89
N VAL A 390 20.08 14.48 8.64
CA VAL A 390 21.37 14.88 8.06
C VAL A 390 21.95 16.08 8.79
N ALA A 391 21.12 17.09 9.12
CA ALA A 391 21.57 18.25 9.89
C ALA A 391 22.16 17.83 11.24
N ILE A 392 21.47 17.01 12.04
CA ILE A 392 22.00 16.54 13.33
C ILE A 392 23.28 15.72 13.15
N VAL A 393 23.34 14.82 12.16
CA VAL A 393 24.53 14.00 11.94
C VAL A 393 25.76 14.85 11.59
N ILE A 394 25.60 15.91 10.79
CA ILE A 394 26.69 16.82 10.40
C ILE A 394 27.08 17.74 11.56
N PHE A 395 26.12 18.44 12.17
CA PHE A 395 26.38 19.44 13.21
C PHE A 395 26.76 18.82 14.56
N GLY A 396 26.16 17.67 14.91
CA GLY A 396 26.50 16.92 16.11
C GLY A 396 27.96 16.45 16.14
N LYS A 397 28.55 16.17 14.96
CA LYS A 397 29.98 15.82 14.83
C LYS A 397 30.91 17.02 14.99
N ARG A 398 30.45 18.23 14.60
CA ARG A 398 31.25 19.48 14.69
C ARG A 398 31.28 20.07 16.11
N SER A 399 30.20 19.94 16.88
CA SER A 399 30.16 20.46 18.26
C SER A 399 31.18 19.78 19.18
N SER A 400 31.35 18.46 19.08
CA SER A 400 32.32 17.69 19.88
C SER A 400 33.80 17.98 19.54
N SER A 401 34.08 18.56 18.37
CA SER A 401 35.46 18.92 17.96
C SER A 401 35.85 20.34 18.41
N ARG A 402 34.88 21.17 18.81
CA ARG A 402 35.12 22.58 19.16
C ARG A 402 35.35 22.80 20.65
N SER A 403 35.11 21.79 21.49
CA SER A 403 35.41 21.77 22.94
C SER A 403 36.79 21.18 23.27
N GLY A 404 37.73 21.18 22.32
CA GLY A 404 39.02 20.49 22.41
C GLY A 404 40.27 21.39 22.32
N THR A 405 40.17 22.70 22.52
CA THR A 405 41.35 23.55 22.75
C THR A 405 41.69 23.62 24.23
N SER A 406 42.18 22.51 24.78
CA SER A 406 43.09 22.54 25.92
C SER A 406 44.46 22.13 25.40
N SER A 407 45.38 23.11 25.33
CA SER A 407 46.77 22.92 24.93
C SER A 407 47.39 21.73 25.71
N PRO A 408 48.24 20.88 25.07
CA PRO A 408 48.88 19.73 25.71
C PRO A 408 49.54 20.05 27.05
N ALA A 409 50.05 21.28 27.22
CA ALA A 409 50.67 21.78 28.44
C ALA A 409 49.71 21.88 29.66
N ASN A 410 48.40 22.02 29.44
CA ASN A 410 47.42 22.02 30.54
C ASN A 410 46.98 20.61 30.96
N ARG A 411 47.14 19.61 30.08
CA ARG A 411 46.82 18.20 30.38
C ARG A 411 47.89 17.57 31.28
N GLU A 412 49.15 17.95 31.07
CA GLU A 412 50.28 17.55 31.90
C GLU A 412 50.22 18.18 33.31
N LYS A 413 49.82 19.45 33.42
CA LYS A 413 49.59 20.13 34.71
C LYS A 413 48.40 19.61 35.51
N ALA A 414 47.41 18.99 34.85
CA ALA A 414 46.27 18.35 35.51
C ALA A 414 46.63 16.92 35.97
N HIS A 415 47.38 16.18 35.15
CA HIS A 415 47.89 14.85 35.50
C HIS A 415 48.86 14.91 36.69
N ASN A 416 49.80 15.86 36.71
CA ASN A 416 50.75 16.01 37.84
C ASN A 416 50.08 16.48 39.14
N ARG A 417 48.94 17.18 39.05
CA ARG A 417 48.14 17.56 40.24
C ARG A 417 47.39 16.38 40.84
N TYR A 418 46.97 15.41 40.03
CA TYR A 418 46.26 14.22 40.50
C TYR A 418 47.19 13.26 41.24
N TRP A 419 48.44 13.09 40.78
CA TRP A 419 49.42 12.21 41.42
C TRP A 419 50.11 12.82 42.66
N GLN A 420 50.07 14.13 42.86
CA GLN A 420 50.61 14.77 44.07
C GLN A 420 49.66 14.68 45.28
N THR A 421 48.36 14.48 45.06
CA THR A 421 47.37 14.34 46.14
C THR A 421 47.21 12.92 46.68
N GLU A 422 47.62 11.88 45.93
CA GLU A 422 47.34 10.48 46.28
C GLU A 422 48.50 9.70 46.95
N LEU A 423 49.68 10.32 47.14
CA LEU A 423 50.89 9.62 47.61
C LEU A 423 51.47 10.09 48.97
N GLN A 424 50.67 10.73 49.83
CA GLN A 424 51.07 10.89 51.24
C GLN A 424 50.54 9.74 52.11
N PRO A 425 51.40 8.92 52.74
CA PRO A 425 50.96 7.86 53.63
C PRO A 425 50.37 8.47 54.91
N ARG A 426 49.09 8.20 55.20
CA ARG A 426 48.52 8.47 56.52
C ARG A 426 49.04 7.43 57.52
N GLY A 427 50.02 7.83 58.33
CA GLY A 427 50.49 7.08 59.49
C GLY A 427 49.55 7.23 60.69
N ASN A 428 49.22 6.06 61.26
CA ASN A 428 48.66 5.68 62.56
C ASN A 428 48.38 6.73 63.67
N GLY A 429 47.16 6.62 64.24
CA GLY A 429 46.95 6.36 65.68
C GLY A 429 46.50 7.51 66.59
N ALA A 430 45.26 7.43 67.11
CA ALA A 430 44.90 7.49 68.56
C ALA A 430 43.40 7.83 68.79
N SER A 431 42.86 7.23 69.86
CA SER A 431 41.46 7.05 70.32
C SER A 431 40.65 8.31 70.70
N PRO A 432 39.31 8.20 70.95
CA PRO A 432 38.43 9.34 71.16
C PRO A 432 38.25 9.70 72.65
N GLU A 433 38.27 11.00 72.97
CA GLU A 433 37.94 11.54 74.29
C GLU A 433 36.76 12.53 74.20
N ARG A 434 35.93 12.51 75.24
CA ARG A 434 34.59 13.15 75.34
C ARG A 434 34.65 14.62 75.76
N GLN A 435 33.46 15.25 75.70
CA GLN A 435 33.02 16.48 76.40
C GLN A 435 33.51 17.78 75.74
N HIS A 436 32.79 18.90 75.73
CA HIS A 436 31.82 19.45 76.66
C HIS A 436 30.97 20.51 75.92
N TRP A 437 29.74 20.69 76.36
CA TRP A 437 28.77 21.69 75.90
C TRP A 437 28.97 22.97 76.74
N GLN A 438 28.91 24.18 76.16
CA GLN A 438 28.37 25.34 76.87
C GLN A 438 28.03 26.53 75.94
N PRO A 439 27.03 27.38 76.29
CA PRO A 439 26.26 28.17 75.33
C PRO A 439 26.26 29.69 75.54
N HIS A 440 25.50 30.35 74.65
CA HIS A 440 24.73 31.59 74.77
C HIS A 440 25.44 32.95 74.68
N GLY A 441 24.93 33.76 73.74
CA GLY A 441 25.07 35.21 73.68
C GLY A 441 24.16 35.79 72.60
N GLN A 442 22.96 36.25 73.03
CA GLN A 442 21.97 36.96 72.20
C GLN A 442 22.49 38.35 71.81
N SER A 443 22.13 38.85 70.62
CA SER A 443 21.22 40.00 70.47
C SER A 443 21.23 40.67 69.09
N HIS A 444 20.04 41.17 68.78
CA HIS A 444 19.50 41.90 67.65
C HIS A 444 20.36 42.93 66.90
N GLY A 445 20.09 43.07 65.60
CA GLY A 445 20.40 44.28 64.83
C GLY A 445 20.25 44.16 63.31
N ARG A 446 19.12 44.64 62.77
CA ARG A 446 18.93 45.12 61.39
C ARG A 446 18.28 46.51 61.52
N PRO A 447 18.20 47.38 60.49
CA PRO A 447 18.89 47.42 59.19
C PRO A 447 19.43 48.83 58.83
N THR A 448 20.28 48.98 57.81
CA THR A 448 20.31 50.23 56.99
C THR A 448 20.91 50.00 55.60
N ARG A 449 20.40 50.80 54.68
CA ARG A 449 20.61 50.85 53.23
C ARG A 449 21.24 52.20 52.93
N THR A 450 22.32 52.27 52.15
CA THR A 450 22.70 53.51 51.43
C THR A 450 23.60 53.26 50.22
N ASN A 451 23.47 54.19 49.28
CA ASN A 451 23.91 54.24 47.89
C ASN A 451 25.39 54.62 47.70
N SER A 452 25.86 54.33 46.47
CA SER A 452 26.63 55.20 45.55
C SER A 452 28.18 55.25 45.56
N ASN A 453 28.66 55.23 44.31
CA ASN A 453 29.79 55.94 43.68
C ASN A 453 31.25 55.47 43.86
N ARG A 454 31.72 54.75 42.83
CA ARG A 454 32.78 55.14 41.86
C ARG A 454 33.83 56.16 42.35
N TYR A 455 35.11 55.75 42.30
CA TYR A 455 36.20 56.54 41.69
C TYR A 455 37.37 55.65 41.24
N THR A 456 37.90 56.01 40.08
CA THR A 456 39.10 55.52 39.36
C THR A 456 40.37 56.20 39.85
N ILE A 457 41.53 55.52 39.87
CA ILE A 457 42.86 56.12 39.66
C ILE A 457 43.75 55.15 38.86
N SER A 458 44.50 55.74 37.92
CA SER A 458 45.48 55.16 37.00
C SER A 458 46.91 55.46 37.46
N GLY A 459 47.88 54.65 37.03
CA GLY A 459 49.32 54.94 36.95
C GLY A 459 50.14 53.63 37.03
N ARG A 460 51.31 53.43 36.42
CA ARG A 460 52.23 54.24 35.60
C ARG A 460 53.40 53.30 35.21
N GLY A 461 54.15 53.61 34.14
CA GLY A 461 55.46 53.03 33.81
C GLY A 461 55.63 52.80 32.31
N ASP A 462 56.15 53.77 31.55
CA ASP A 462 57.59 54.00 31.23
C ASP A 462 58.15 52.84 30.36
N GLY A 463 58.82 52.99 29.21
CA GLY A 463 59.35 54.13 28.48
C GLY A 463 60.63 53.71 27.72
N ARG A 464 60.54 53.53 26.40
CA ARG A 464 61.57 53.77 25.33
C ARG A 464 62.88 52.96 25.31
N PRO A 465 63.69 53.02 24.22
CA PRO A 465 63.50 53.72 22.93
C PRO A 465 62.96 52.87 21.78
#